data_AF-A0A359KRB1-F1
#
_entry.id   AF-A0A359KRB1-F1
#
_cell.length_a   1.000
_cell.length_b   1.000
_cell.length_c   1.000
_cell.angle_alpha   90.00
_cell.angle_beta   90.00
_cell.angle_gamma   90.00
#
_symmetry.space_group_name_H-M   'P 1'
#
loop_
_entity.id
_entity.type
_entity.pdbx_description
1 polymer ?
#
loop_
_entity_poly.entity_id
_entity_poly.type
_entity_poly.pdbx_seq_one_letter_code
_entity_poly.pdbx_strand_id
1 'polypeptide(L)'
;MTAGSRRMRQEKEMVGFMSNGVTFGVVTAQHWRSWPMLAEQWSWAEEAGWDSAWLFDHFFSLYDGEDGPTLDGWTVLAGLASSTSRIRMGLMVTGNMHRNPAIMFKQAVTVDHLS
;
A
#
# COMPACT_ATOMS: atom_id res chain seq x y z
N MET A 1 -26.61 21.52 17.13
CA MET A 1 -26.31 20.18 16.59
C MET A 1 -26.21 19.21 17.76
N THR A 2 -27.15 18.28 17.88
CA THR A 2 -27.27 17.36 19.02
C THR A 2 -26.39 16.12 18.84
N ALA A 3 -25.94 15.53 19.93
CA ALA A 3 -25.05 14.35 19.95
C ALA A 3 -25.53 13.18 19.07
N GLY A 4 -26.83 13.06 18.81
CA GLY A 4 -27.42 12.05 17.92
C GLY A 4 -27.06 12.21 16.43
N SER A 5 -26.88 13.43 15.93
CA SER A 5 -26.53 13.64 14.52
C SER A 5 -25.07 13.31 14.22
N ARG A 6 -24.20 13.40 15.24
CA ARG A 6 -22.77 13.05 15.17
C ARG A 6 -22.57 11.53 15.16
N ARG A 7 -23.40 10.80 15.91
CA ARG A 7 -23.39 9.32 15.97
C ARG A 7 -23.88 8.67 14.68
N MET A 8 -24.98 9.16 14.10
CA MET A 8 -25.47 8.65 12.79
C MET A 8 -24.49 8.90 11.64
N ARG A 9 -23.70 9.98 11.70
CA ARG A 9 -22.67 10.27 10.69
C ARG A 9 -21.49 9.31 10.80
N GLN A 10 -21.03 9.00 12.01
CA GLN A 10 -19.98 8.00 12.26
C GLN A 10 -20.43 6.59 11.87
N GLU A 11 -21.69 6.22 12.15
CA GLU A 11 -22.25 4.92 11.76
C GLU A 11 -22.36 4.79 10.23
N LYS A 12 -22.75 5.85 9.50
CA LYS A 12 -22.75 5.85 8.03
C LYS A 12 -21.34 5.83 7.42
N GLU A 13 -20.38 6.51 8.02
CA GLU A 13 -18.96 6.48 7.61
C GLU A 13 -18.34 5.08 7.83
N MET A 14 -18.69 4.38 8.92
CA MET A 14 -18.27 2.99 9.13
C MET A 14 -18.97 1.98 8.21
N VAL A 15 -20.26 2.19 7.89
CA VAL A 15 -21.02 1.33 6.96
C VAL A 15 -20.54 1.51 5.51
N GLY A 16 -20.01 2.68 5.13
CA GLY A 16 -19.40 2.90 3.81
C GLY A 16 -18.09 2.12 3.58
N PHE A 17 -17.37 1.78 4.66
CA PHE A 17 -16.13 1.00 4.61
C PHE A 17 -16.37 -0.52 4.50
N MET A 18 -17.58 -0.98 4.82
CA MET A 18 -18.00 -2.37 4.64
C MET A 18 -18.80 -2.49 3.34
N SER A 19 -18.15 -2.30 2.19
CA SER A 19 -18.76 -2.76 0.94
C SER A 19 -18.85 -4.29 1.03
N ASN A 20 -20.07 -4.82 1.09
CA ASN A 20 -20.35 -6.26 1.07
C ASN A 20 -20.13 -6.84 -0.36
N GLY A 21 -19.06 -6.45 -1.06
CA GLY A 21 -18.83 -6.68 -2.48
C GLY A 21 -17.39 -7.09 -2.81
N VAL A 22 -17.20 -7.59 -4.04
CA VAL A 22 -15.89 -7.94 -4.59
C VAL A 22 -15.06 -6.67 -4.78
N THR A 23 -13.84 -6.67 -4.26
CA THR A 23 -12.85 -5.59 -4.46
C THR A 23 -11.83 -5.98 -5.53
N PHE A 24 -11.32 -5.00 -6.25
CA PHE A 24 -10.29 -5.17 -7.28
C PHE A 24 -8.99 -4.51 -6.84
N GLY A 25 -7.90 -5.29 -6.88
CA GLY A 25 -6.56 -4.82 -6.56
C GLY A 25 -5.61 -4.96 -7.74
N VAL A 26 -4.61 -4.08 -7.78
CA VAL A 26 -3.53 -4.12 -8.79
C VAL A 26 -2.19 -4.44 -8.13
N VAL A 27 -1.40 -5.29 -8.77
CA VAL A 27 -0.02 -5.58 -8.35
C VAL A 27 0.92 -4.79 -9.26
N THR A 28 1.76 -3.96 -8.67
CA THR A 28 2.73 -3.13 -9.35
C THR A 28 4.13 -3.57 -8.94
N ALA A 29 4.98 -3.96 -9.88
CA ALA A 29 6.37 -4.35 -9.60
C ALA A 29 7.26 -3.10 -9.45
N GLN A 30 8.07 -3.04 -8.38
CA GLN A 30 9.04 -1.95 -8.18
C GLN A 30 10.41 -2.19 -8.82
N HIS A 31 10.67 -3.35 -9.41
CA HIS A 31 11.86 -3.55 -10.23
C HIS A 31 11.77 -2.74 -11.52
N TRP A 32 12.89 -2.31 -12.07
CA TRP A 32 12.95 -1.54 -13.32
C TRP A 32 12.12 -0.24 -13.31
N ARG A 33 11.75 0.27 -12.13
CA ARG A 33 10.97 1.50 -11.95
C ARG A 33 11.76 2.51 -11.12
N SER A 34 11.67 3.77 -11.51
CA SER A 34 12.11 4.88 -10.68
C SER A 34 11.02 5.28 -9.68
N TRP A 35 11.40 5.98 -8.61
CA TRP A 35 10.43 6.50 -7.63
C TRP A 35 9.31 7.35 -8.26
N PRO A 36 9.59 8.36 -9.12
CA PRO A 36 8.53 9.16 -9.74
C PRO A 36 7.52 8.32 -10.53
N MET A 37 7.99 7.28 -11.24
CA MET A 37 7.10 6.39 -11.98
C MET A 37 6.17 5.58 -11.07
N LEU A 38 6.66 5.16 -9.90
CA LEU A 38 5.85 4.42 -8.92
C LEU A 38 4.81 5.33 -8.28
N ALA A 39 5.21 6.54 -7.87
CA ALA A 39 4.31 7.53 -7.30
C ALA A 39 3.20 7.92 -8.29
N GLU A 40 3.55 8.18 -9.56
CA GLU A 40 2.58 8.47 -10.62
C GLU A 40 1.63 7.29 -10.86
N GLN A 41 2.16 6.06 -10.94
CA GLN A 41 1.36 4.86 -11.15
C GLN A 41 0.35 4.63 -10.01
N TRP A 42 0.73 4.88 -8.77
CA TRP A 42 -0.15 4.71 -7.61
C TRP A 42 -1.16 5.84 -7.46
N SER A 43 -0.80 7.08 -7.77
CA SER A 43 -1.75 8.19 -7.90
C SER A 43 -2.82 7.85 -8.93
N TRP A 44 -2.40 7.35 -10.10
CA TRP A 44 -3.32 6.93 -11.14
C TRP A 44 -4.23 5.77 -10.70
N ALA A 45 -3.69 4.78 -9.98
CA ALA A 45 -4.49 3.67 -9.47
C ALA A 45 -5.57 4.15 -8.49
N GLU A 46 -5.24 5.10 -7.61
CA GLU A 46 -6.21 5.70 -6.69
C GLU A 46 -7.30 6.51 -7.45
N GLU A 47 -6.90 7.31 -8.43
CA GLU A 47 -7.83 8.09 -9.27
C GLU A 47 -8.74 7.21 -10.13
N ALA A 48 -8.22 6.08 -10.62
CA ALA A 48 -8.96 5.11 -11.41
C ALA A 48 -9.93 4.26 -10.56
N GLY A 49 -9.91 4.40 -9.23
CA GLY A 49 -10.84 3.73 -8.32
C GLY A 49 -10.48 2.29 -7.97
N TRP A 50 -9.19 1.92 -8.03
CA TRP A 50 -8.74 0.63 -7.50
C TRP A 50 -8.90 0.58 -5.98
N ASP A 51 -9.38 -0.55 -5.45
CA ASP A 51 -9.59 -0.71 -4.01
C ASP A 51 -8.26 -0.93 -3.26
N SER A 52 -7.28 -1.54 -3.94
CA SER A 52 -5.95 -1.78 -3.36
C SER A 52 -4.82 -1.83 -4.39
N ALA A 53 -3.59 -1.49 -3.96
CA ALA A 53 -2.37 -1.63 -4.74
C ALA A 53 -1.28 -2.35 -3.93
N TRP A 54 -0.49 -3.19 -4.59
CA TRP A 54 0.46 -4.08 -3.94
C TRP A 54 1.83 -4.06 -4.62
N LEU A 55 2.91 -4.04 -3.84
CA LEU A 55 4.28 -4.31 -4.29
C LEU A 55 4.70 -5.75 -3.91
N PHE A 56 5.94 -6.14 -4.21
CA PHE A 56 6.55 -7.37 -3.69
C PHE A 56 7.72 -7.05 -2.73
N ASP A 57 8.22 -8.05 -1.99
CA ASP A 57 9.35 -7.91 -1.07
C ASP A 57 10.59 -8.71 -1.52
N HIS A 58 11.15 -8.35 -2.68
CA HIS A 58 12.38 -8.92 -3.22
C HIS A 58 13.49 -7.87 -3.24
N PHE A 59 14.70 -8.31 -2.90
CA PHE A 59 15.92 -7.48 -3.01
C PHE A 59 16.56 -7.53 -4.40
N PHE A 60 16.10 -8.45 -5.26
CA PHE A 60 16.60 -8.66 -6.62
C PHE A 60 15.44 -8.60 -7.60
N SER A 61 15.77 -8.31 -8.87
CA SER A 61 14.75 -8.24 -9.91
C SER A 61 14.19 -9.62 -10.23
N LEU A 62 12.93 -9.64 -10.67
CA LEU A 62 12.27 -10.87 -11.09
C LEU A 62 12.17 -10.90 -12.61
N TYR A 63 12.23 -12.09 -13.20
CA TYR A 63 11.94 -12.41 -14.61
C TYR A 63 12.91 -11.87 -15.67
N ASP A 64 13.54 -10.71 -15.47
CA ASP A 64 14.35 -10.03 -16.50
C ASP A 64 15.84 -9.91 -16.13
N GLY A 65 16.37 -10.91 -15.43
CA GLY A 65 17.76 -10.97 -14.94
C GLY A 65 17.89 -10.46 -13.51
N GLU A 66 18.55 -11.23 -12.65
CA GLU A 66 18.65 -10.96 -11.20
C GLU A 66 19.40 -9.66 -10.87
N ASP A 67 20.22 -9.17 -11.80
CA ASP A 67 21.03 -7.95 -11.68
C ASP A 67 20.26 -6.65 -11.98
N GLY A 68 18.97 -6.74 -12.31
CA GLY A 68 18.13 -5.57 -12.56
C GLY A 68 17.90 -4.69 -11.33
N PRO A 69 17.75 -3.36 -11.48
CA PRO A 69 17.49 -2.46 -10.37
C PRO A 69 16.16 -2.81 -9.69
N THR A 70 16.20 -3.01 -8.38
CA THR A 70 15.02 -3.30 -7.56
C THR A 70 15.06 -2.45 -6.30
N LEU A 71 14.01 -1.66 -6.10
CA LEU A 71 13.86 -0.87 -4.88
C LEU A 71 13.33 -1.75 -3.74
N ASP A 72 13.74 -1.46 -2.51
CA ASP A 72 13.23 -2.15 -1.31
C ASP A 72 11.73 -1.89 -1.14
N GLY A 73 10.93 -2.97 -1.13
CA GLY A 73 9.48 -2.91 -1.10
C GLY A 73 8.92 -2.15 0.10
N TRP A 74 9.45 -2.36 1.31
CA TRP A 74 8.96 -1.64 2.51
C TRP A 74 9.30 -0.15 2.48
N THR A 75 10.48 0.20 1.98
CA THR A 75 10.91 1.60 1.87
C THR A 75 10.07 2.35 0.82
N VAL A 76 9.81 1.72 -0.33
CA VAL A 76 8.91 2.29 -1.35
C VAL A 76 7.48 2.40 -0.79
N LEU A 77 6.99 1.36 -0.10
CA LEU A 77 5.64 1.37 0.49
C LEU A 77 5.46 2.54 1.47
N ALA A 78 6.46 2.87 2.28
CA ALA A 78 6.42 4.04 3.17
C ALA A 78 6.27 5.37 2.41
N GLY A 79 7.00 5.53 1.30
CA GLY A 79 6.85 6.70 0.42
C GLY A 79 5.46 6.75 -0.21
N LEU A 80 4.95 5.61 -0.68
CA LEU A 80 3.64 5.51 -1.32
C LEU A 80 2.50 5.81 -0.36
N ALA A 81 2.58 5.30 0.87
CA ALA A 81 1.67 5.61 1.97
C ALA A 81 1.53 7.12 2.17
N SER A 82 2.66 7.85 2.17
CA SER A 82 2.64 9.30 2.32
C SER A 82 2.15 10.07 1.07
N SER A 83 2.10 9.42 -0.09
CA SER A 83 1.77 10.06 -1.38
C SER A 83 0.35 9.76 -1.88
N THR A 84 -0.38 8.90 -1.19
CA THR A 84 -1.75 8.49 -1.51
C THR A 84 -2.66 8.73 -0.29
N SER A 85 -3.98 8.61 -0.46
CA SER A 85 -4.92 9.08 0.57
C SER A 85 -6.10 8.16 0.86
N ARG A 86 -6.35 7.17 0.00
CA ARG A 86 -7.49 6.25 0.09
C ARG A 86 -7.14 4.80 -0.24
N ILE A 87 -6.26 4.57 -1.22
CA ILE A 87 -6.02 3.22 -1.73
C ILE A 87 -5.42 2.33 -0.63
N ARG A 88 -5.99 1.13 -0.43
CA ARG A 88 -5.41 0.17 0.52
C ARG A 88 -4.11 -0.39 -0.06
N MET A 89 -3.12 -0.63 0.78
CA MET A 89 -1.80 -1.01 0.30
C MET A 89 -1.12 -2.08 1.14
N GLY A 90 -0.11 -2.71 0.54
CA GLY A 90 0.77 -3.66 1.21
C GLY A 90 1.79 -4.30 0.29
N LEU A 91 2.51 -5.29 0.82
CA LEU A 91 3.40 -6.16 0.06
C LEU A 91 2.73 -7.53 -0.12
N MET A 92 2.68 -8.01 -1.35
CA MET A 92 2.23 -9.36 -1.70
C MET A 92 3.43 -10.13 -2.30
N VAL A 93 4.24 -10.80 -1.48
CA VAL A 93 4.15 -10.97 -0.02
C VAL A 93 5.40 -10.45 0.68
N THR A 94 5.29 -10.13 1.98
CA THR A 94 6.46 -9.81 2.81
C THR A 94 7.33 -11.04 3.02
N GLY A 95 8.63 -10.92 2.72
CA GLY A 95 9.64 -11.94 2.95
C GLY A 95 10.10 -11.97 4.41
N ASN A 96 9.24 -12.44 5.31
CA ASN A 96 9.47 -12.43 6.76
C ASN A 96 10.76 -13.17 7.19
N MET A 97 11.21 -14.18 6.43
CA MET A 97 12.43 -14.93 6.72
C MET A 97 13.71 -14.09 6.56
N HIS A 98 13.67 -13.00 5.79
CA HIS A 98 14.84 -12.15 5.53
C HIS A 98 14.91 -10.92 6.44
N ARG A 99 13.93 -10.70 7.32
CA ARG A 99 13.80 -9.48 8.13
C ARG A 99 13.79 -9.82 9.62
N ASN A 100 14.49 -9.02 10.43
CA ASN A 100 14.37 -9.14 11.87
C ASN A 100 12.92 -8.81 12.29
N PRO A 101 12.22 -9.68 13.05
CA PRO A 101 10.80 -9.51 13.33
C PRO A 101 10.50 -8.25 14.17
N ALA A 102 11.38 -7.87 15.09
CA ALA A 102 11.20 -6.66 15.90
C ALA A 102 11.36 -5.38 15.06
N ILE A 103 12.31 -5.38 14.11
CA ILE A 103 12.48 -4.28 13.17
C ILE A 103 11.31 -4.22 12.19
N MET A 104 10.90 -5.36 11.64
CA MET A 104 9.75 -5.44 10.72
C MET A 104 8.48 -4.92 11.39
N PHE A 105 8.23 -5.28 12.66
CA PHE A 105 7.12 -4.72 13.43
C PHE A 105 7.17 -3.20 13.50
N LYS A 106 8.33 -2.61 13.81
CA LYS A 106 8.47 -1.15 13.85
C LYS A 106 8.30 -0.52 12.46
N GLN A 107 8.80 -1.15 11.40
CA GLN A 107 8.59 -0.69 10.01
C GLN A 107 7.10 -0.69 9.66
N ALA A 108 6.38 -1.78 9.95
CA ALA A 108 4.95 -1.89 9.67
C ALA A 108 4.13 -0.83 10.42
N VAL A 109 4.41 -0.62 11.73
CA VAL A 109 3.77 0.43 12.52
C VAL A 109 4.07 1.82 11.97
N THR A 110 5.30 2.08 11.53
CA THR A 110 5.64 3.36 10.91
C THR A 110 4.88 3.57 9.61
N VAL A 111 4.79 2.56 8.73
CA VAL A 111 4.02 2.66 7.48
C VAL A 111 2.54 2.90 7.76
N ASP A 112 1.95 2.21 8.75
CA ASP A 112 0.56 2.42 9.17
C ASP A 112 0.29 3.88 9.59
N HIS A 113 1.23 4.52 10.27
CA HIS A 113 1.13 5.94 10.62
C HIS A 113 1.36 6.91 9.46
N LEU A 114 1.97 6.46 8.36
CA LEU A 114 2.17 7.26 7.16
C LEU A 114 0.98 7.17 6.20
N SER A 115 0.16 6.12 6.30
CA SER A 115 -0.99 5.84 5.43
C SER A 115 -2.31 6.47 5.87
#